data_AF-A0A8H3XIC8-F1
#
_entry.id   AF-A0A8H3XIC8-F1
#
_cell.length_a   1.000
_cell.length_b   1.000
_cell.length_c   1.000
_cell.angle_alpha   90.00
_cell.angle_beta   90.00
_cell.angle_gamma   90.00
#
_symmetry.space_group_name_H-M   'P 1'
#
loop_
_entity.id
_entity.type
_entity.pdbx_description
1 polymer ?
#
loop_
_entity_poly.entity_id
_entity_poly.type
_entity_poly.pdbx_seq_one_letter_code
_entity_poly.pdbx_strand_id
1 'polypeptide(L)'
;MHPNLAHHEHPSCLDVILRLEECHRSGFFRKYFGGCNGIKRELNECLTAEYQIKRRKNADEAKERRNRVETMWREMEEMKQKKDL
;
A
#
# COMPACT_ATOMS: atom_id res chain seq x y z
N MET A 1 -4.73 12.92 10.74
CA MET A 1 -3.52 12.10 10.98
C MET A 1 -2.92 11.70 9.64
N HIS A 2 -1.62 11.43 9.58
CA HIS A 2 -1.02 10.62 8.52
C HIS A 2 -0.78 9.19 9.07
N PRO A 3 -0.53 8.19 8.20
CA PRO A 3 -0.03 6.87 8.64
C PRO A 3 1.32 6.96 9.35
N ASN A 4 1.87 5.82 9.79
CA ASN A 4 3.27 5.79 10.23
C ASN A 4 4.17 6.13 9.04
N LEU A 5 5.05 7.13 9.18
CA LEU A 5 5.94 7.61 8.11
C LEU A 5 7.34 7.01 8.28
N ALA A 6 7.42 5.69 8.43
CA ALA A 6 8.71 5.01 8.49
C ALA A 6 9.44 5.19 7.15
N HIS A 7 10.55 5.95 7.13
CA HIS A 7 11.26 6.37 5.91
C HIS A 7 11.67 5.20 5.00
N HIS A 8 11.82 3.99 5.54
CA HIS A 8 12.14 2.77 4.80
C HIS A 8 10.93 2.07 4.18
N GLU A 9 9.71 2.31 4.66
CA GLU A 9 8.47 1.77 4.05
C GLU A 9 8.00 2.60 2.85
N HIS A 10 8.42 3.87 2.79
CA HIS A 10 7.90 4.89 1.87
C HIS A 10 8.96 5.55 0.96
N PRO A 11 9.76 4.76 0.19
CA PRO A 11 10.91 5.28 -0.56
C PRO A 11 10.54 6.26 -1.68
N SER A 12 9.34 6.16 -2.28
CA SER A 12 8.91 7.09 -3.33
C SER A 12 8.33 8.40 -2.79
N CYS A 13 7.93 8.45 -1.51
CA CYS A 13 7.39 9.66 -0.87
C CYS A 13 8.40 10.34 0.07
N LEU A 14 9.64 9.84 0.13
CA LEU A 14 10.68 10.26 1.07
C LEU A 14 10.99 11.76 1.05
N ASP A 15 11.07 12.39 -0.14
CA ASP A 15 11.27 13.84 -0.27
C ASP A 15 10.16 14.65 0.44
N VAL A 16 8.91 14.25 0.22
CA VAL A 16 7.74 14.94 0.79
C VAL A 16 7.62 14.70 2.29
N ILE A 17 8.05 13.53 2.78
CA ILE A 17 8.21 13.25 4.21
C ILE A 17 9.25 14.20 4.82
N LEU A 18 10.46 14.27 4.25
CA LEU A 18 11.53 15.15 4.73
C LEU A 18 11.13 16.63 4.72
N ARG A 19 10.42 17.09 3.68
CA ARG A 19 9.88 18.45 3.59
C ARG A 19 8.78 18.72 4.63
N LEU A 20 7.97 17.72 4.98
CA LEU A 20 6.98 17.84 6.05
C LEU A 20 7.65 17.87 7.43
N GLU A 21 8.68 17.05 7.65
CA GLU A 21 9.50 17.06 8.86
C GLU A 21 10.22 18.40 9.05
N GLU A 22 10.81 18.97 7.99
CA GLU A 22 11.42 20.30 8.02
C GLU A 22 10.37 21.40 8.28
N CYS A 23 9.17 21.30 7.68
CA CYS A 23 8.10 22.25 8.00
C CYS A 23 7.69 22.16 9.48
N HIS A 24 7.60 20.96 10.05
CA HIS A 24 7.36 20.75 11.49
C HIS A 24 8.52 21.25 12.37
N ARG A 25 9.76 21.13 11.91
CA ARG A 25 10.97 21.66 12.56
C ARG A 25 11.02 23.19 12.55
N SER A 26 10.50 23.83 11.50
CA SER A 26 10.50 25.29 11.31
C SER A 26 9.65 26.09 12.32
N GLY A 27 8.83 25.43 13.15
CA GLY A 27 8.21 26.07 14.32
C GLY A 27 6.86 25.49 14.73
N PHE A 28 6.66 25.39 16.05
CA PHE A 28 5.42 24.86 16.67
C PHE A 28 4.16 25.58 16.17
N PHE A 29 4.16 26.92 16.12
CA PHE A 29 3.04 27.70 15.58
C PHE A 29 2.70 27.32 14.13
N ARG A 30 3.71 27.14 13.26
CA ARG A 30 3.51 26.79 11.85
C ARG A 30 2.92 25.39 11.66
N LYS A 31 3.28 24.46 12.55
CA LYS A 31 2.71 23.10 12.63
C LYS A 31 1.25 23.11 13.09
N TYR A 32 0.91 23.87 14.13
CA TYR A 32 -0.43 23.84 14.74
C TYR A 32 -1.46 24.73 14.03
N PHE A 33 -1.06 25.90 13.54
CA PHE A 33 -1.93 26.81 12.77
C PHE A 33 -2.00 26.46 11.26
N GLY A 34 -1.64 25.23 10.89
CA GLY A 34 -1.89 24.69 9.54
C GLY A 34 -0.95 25.16 8.43
N GLY A 35 0.14 25.86 8.74
CA GLY A 35 1.12 26.33 7.75
C GLY A 35 1.82 25.22 6.95
N CYS A 36 1.81 23.98 7.45
CA CYS A 36 2.32 22.79 6.74
C CYS A 36 1.24 22.02 5.96
N ASN A 37 -0.02 22.50 5.88
CA ASN A 37 -1.12 21.75 5.26
C ASN A 37 -0.93 21.48 3.75
N GLY A 38 -0.19 22.33 3.02
CA GLY A 38 0.13 22.10 1.59
C GLY A 38 0.99 20.84 1.39
N ILE A 39 2.14 20.78 2.07
CA ILE A 39 3.07 19.64 2.01
C ILE A 39 2.42 18.36 2.54
N LYS A 40 1.56 18.48 3.55
CA LYS A 40 0.74 17.38 4.08
C LYS A 40 -0.29 16.86 3.07
N ARG A 41 -0.85 17.72 2.20
CA ARG A 41 -1.73 17.27 1.09
C ARG A 41 -0.94 16.52 0.03
N GLU A 42 0.20 17.08 -0.39
CA GLU A 42 1.15 16.47 -1.33
C GLU A 42 1.61 15.08 -0.84
N LEU A 43 1.90 14.94 0.46
CA LEU A 43 2.25 13.65 1.07
C LEU A 43 1.07 12.66 1.05
N ASN A 44 -0.14 13.10 1.41
CA ASN A 44 -1.32 12.24 1.34
C ASN A 44 -1.60 11.74 -0.08
N GLU A 45 -1.40 12.59 -1.09
CA GLU A 45 -1.54 12.25 -2.52
C GLU A 45 -0.48 11.21 -2.94
N CYS A 46 0.77 11.39 -2.53
CA CYS A 46 1.86 10.43 -2.77
C CYS A 46 1.58 9.06 -2.12
N LEU A 47 1.32 9.02 -0.81
CA LEU A 47 1.02 7.78 -0.07
C LEU A 47 -0.22 7.06 -0.63
N THR A 48 -1.21 7.82 -1.10
CA THR A 48 -2.41 7.26 -1.75
C THR A 48 -2.05 6.50 -3.02
N ALA A 49 -1.07 6.96 -3.80
CA ALA A 49 -0.57 6.25 -4.98
C ALA A 49 0.17 4.94 -4.59
N GLU A 50 1.04 4.97 -3.57
CA GLU A 50 1.71 3.75 -3.08
C GLU A 50 0.71 2.70 -2.60
N TYR A 51 -0.28 3.11 -1.80
CA TYR A 51 -1.34 2.22 -1.35
C TYR A 51 -2.24 1.73 -2.49
N GLN A 52 -2.38 2.46 -3.61
CA GLN A 52 -3.06 1.94 -4.81
C GLN A 52 -2.22 0.87 -5.51
N ILE A 53 -0.91 1.09 -5.70
CA ILE A 53 0.01 0.13 -6.33
C ILE A 53 0.07 -1.16 -5.48
N LYS A 54 0.27 -1.04 -4.17
CA LYS A 54 0.31 -2.18 -3.22
C LYS A 54 -1.03 -2.93 -3.18
N ARG A 55 -2.18 -2.24 -3.23
CA ARG A 55 -3.49 -2.89 -3.32
C ARG A 55 -3.72 -3.64 -4.64
N ARG A 56 -3.27 -3.11 -5.78
CA ARG A 56 -3.35 -3.81 -7.07
C ARG A 56 -2.55 -5.11 -7.03
N LYS A 57 -1.24 -5.03 -6.70
CA LYS A 57 -0.36 -6.20 -6.57
C LYS A 57 -0.94 -7.26 -5.62
N ASN A 58 -1.42 -6.86 -4.43
CA ASN A 58 -2.03 -7.78 -3.48
C ASN A 58 -3.31 -8.45 -4.02
N ALA A 59 -4.11 -7.76 -4.84
CA ALA A 59 -5.30 -8.30 -5.49
C ALA A 59 -4.95 -9.29 -6.61
N ASP A 60 -3.93 -8.98 -7.41
CA ASP A 60 -3.42 -9.86 -8.47
C ASP A 60 -2.84 -11.16 -7.86
N GLU A 61 -1.99 -11.05 -6.82
CA GLU A 61 -1.48 -12.20 -6.05
C GLU A 61 -2.60 -12.99 -5.34
N ALA A 62 -3.68 -12.34 -4.91
CA ALA A 62 -4.84 -13.03 -4.33
C ALA A 62 -5.65 -13.77 -5.39
N LYS A 63 -5.81 -13.20 -6.59
CA LYS A 63 -6.45 -13.85 -7.74
C LYS A 63 -5.64 -15.06 -8.20
N GLU A 64 -4.32 -14.90 -8.36
CA GLU A 64 -3.45 -16.02 -8.76
C GLU A 64 -3.51 -17.19 -7.78
N ARG A 65 -3.43 -16.91 -6.47
CA ARG A 65 -3.57 -17.96 -5.44
C ARG A 65 -4.93 -18.64 -5.47
N ARG A 66 -6.03 -17.91 -5.71
CA ARG A 66 -7.36 -18.52 -5.90
C ARG A 66 -7.38 -19.44 -7.12
N ASN A 67 -6.91 -18.98 -8.27
CA ASN A 67 -6.86 -19.77 -9.51
C ASN A 67 -6.02 -21.05 -9.35
N ARG A 68 -4.84 -20.97 -8.71
CA ARG A 68 -3.99 -22.14 -8.41
C ARG A 68 -4.69 -23.15 -7.50
N VAL A 69 -5.40 -22.68 -6.48
CA VAL A 69 -6.16 -23.56 -5.58
C VAL A 69 -7.35 -24.21 -6.30
N GLU A 70 -8.11 -23.44 -7.08
CA GLU A 70 -9.26 -23.92 -7.87
C GLU A 70 -8.87 -24.97 -8.92
N THR A 71 -7.74 -24.77 -9.61
CA THR A 71 -7.20 -25.78 -10.55
C THR A 71 -6.79 -27.07 -9.84
N MET A 72 -6.12 -26.98 -8.69
CA MET A 72 -5.78 -28.16 -7.87
C MET A 72 -7.03 -28.93 -7.37
N TRP A 73 -8.10 -28.24 -6.94
CA TRP A 73 -9.34 -28.92 -6.55
C TRP A 73 -9.98 -29.66 -7.72
N ARG A 74 -10.10 -29.01 -8.89
CA ARG A 74 -10.61 -29.65 -10.11
C ARG A 74 -9.77 -30.86 -10.54
N GLU A 75 -8.44 -30.74 -10.51
CA GLU A 75 -7.54 -31.85 -10.86
C GLU A 75 -7.73 -33.04 -9.90
N MET A 76 -7.91 -32.80 -8.60
CA MET A 76 -8.21 -33.85 -7.62
C MET A 76 -9.59 -34.49 -7.85
N GLU A 77 -10.61 -33.71 -8.22
CA GLU A 77 -11.94 -34.23 -8.57
C GLU A 77 -11.90 -35.09 -9.85
N GLU A 78 -11.24 -34.61 -10.90
CA GLU A 78 -11.03 -35.36 -12.15
C GLU A 78 -10.21 -36.64 -11.94
N MET A 79 -9.16 -36.60 -11.10
CA MET A 79 -8.38 -37.79 -10.74
C MET A 79 -9.20 -38.80 -9.93
N LYS A 80 -10.06 -38.33 -9.02
CA LYS A 80 -10.96 -39.20 -8.26
C LYS A 80 -11.97 -39.88 -9.19
N GLN A 81 -12.64 -39.12 -10.05
CA GLN A 81 -13.62 -39.67 -11.00
C GLN A 81 -13.01 -40.71 -11.94
N LYS A 82 -11.74 -40.54 -12.36
CA LYS A 82 -10.98 -41.52 -13.18
C LYS A 82 -10.52 -42.77 -12.41
N LYS A 83 -10.64 -42.78 -11.08
CA LYS A 83 -10.29 -43.92 -10.21
C LYS A 83 -11.53 -44.69 -9.74
N ASP A 84 -12.68 -44.03 -9.73
CA ASP A 84 -13.99 -44.60 -9.39
C ASP A 84 -14.71 -45.22 -10.63
N LEU A 85 -13.99 -45.37 -11.76
CA LEU A 85 -14.44 -45.90 -13.06
C LEU A 85 -13.57 -47.08 -13.54
#